data_AF-A0AA51M5X0-F1
#
_entry.id   AF-A0AA51M5X0-F1
#
_cell.length_a   1.000
_cell.length_b   1.000
_cell.length_c   1.000
_cell.angle_alpha   90.00
_cell.angle_beta   90.00
_cell.angle_gamma   90.00
#
_symmetry.space_group_name_H-M   'P 1'
#
loop_
_entity.id
_entity.type
_entity.pdbx_description
1 polymer ?
#
loop_
_entity_poly.entity_id
_entity_poly.type
_entity_poly.pdbx_seq_one_letter_code
_entity_poly.pdbx_strand_id
1 'polypeptide(L)'
;MRDIIGESEEAFILSFLADTNQIAQELMERGCDPRQVFESVLLTGRTMRDTSGDRFYADVQKIRISDTVTIFCFQVPCGGNIFVIEAPDERVMVDTGYGIYHNDVMEMLLRYALCEDRKFFRIIVTHADADHCGASGYFDAPVLMHHGTKAIIETKNRAYGSRSEHSVLEAFYTKMINLFSKFGTPEEIRCFPQGSGSSRGIFPIIDWVTLGRIGFEVLDGLGGHTFGQVFHFAPDHGLLFAADSVINFSSLSKERGRVERKARRYLWRAWGGVGARGEEAGAIWGD
;
A
#
# COMPACT_ATOMS: atom_id res chain seq x y z
N MET A 1 -5.91 -22.56 3.32
CA MET A 1 -4.95 -21.66 4.02
C MET A 1 -3.54 -22.18 3.86
N ARG A 2 -3.27 -23.45 4.20
CA ARG A 2 -1.99 -24.14 3.88
C ARG A 2 -1.60 -24.02 2.40
N ASP A 3 -2.55 -24.12 1.47
CA ASP A 3 -2.30 -23.92 0.03
C ASP A 3 -1.87 -22.50 -0.39
N ILE A 4 -1.96 -21.51 0.52
CA ILE A 4 -1.58 -20.12 0.29
C ILE A 4 -0.25 -19.81 1.02
N ILE A 5 -0.09 -20.29 2.25
CA ILE A 5 1.02 -19.91 3.14
C ILE A 5 2.15 -20.96 3.22
N GLY A 6 1.93 -22.18 2.72
CA GLY A 6 2.87 -23.29 2.86
C GLY A 6 2.83 -23.96 4.23
N GLU A 7 3.74 -24.91 4.47
CA GLU A 7 3.81 -25.70 5.72
C GLU A 7 4.61 -25.03 6.84
N SER A 8 5.40 -23.99 6.54
CA SER A 8 6.32 -23.32 7.49
C SER A 8 5.66 -22.37 8.50
N GLU A 9 4.35 -22.17 8.41
CA GLU A 9 3.62 -21.11 9.15
C GLU A 9 2.70 -21.66 10.25
N GLU A 10 3.09 -22.77 10.87
CA GLU A 10 2.25 -23.50 11.84
C GLU A 10 1.91 -22.68 13.09
N ALA A 11 2.86 -21.91 13.62
CA ALA A 11 2.63 -21.01 14.75
C ALA A 11 1.58 -19.93 14.45
N PHE A 12 1.56 -19.43 13.22
CA PHE A 12 0.54 -18.47 12.77
C PHE A 12 -0.84 -19.11 12.69
N ILE A 13 -0.94 -20.31 12.12
CA ILE A 13 -2.22 -21.06 12.03
C ILE A 13 -2.80 -21.28 13.43
N LEU A 14 -1.96 -21.64 14.41
CA LEU A 14 -2.40 -21.86 15.79
C LEU A 14 -2.88 -20.56 16.46
N SER A 15 -2.16 -19.45 16.30
CA SER A 15 -2.61 -18.13 16.78
C SER A 15 -3.94 -17.72 16.13
N PHE A 16 -4.08 -17.95 14.82
CA PHE A 16 -5.32 -17.66 14.10
C PHE A 16 -6.50 -18.44 14.66
N LEU A 17 -6.34 -19.74 14.90
CA LEU A 17 -7.40 -20.58 15.47
C LEU A 17 -7.83 -20.11 16.87
N ALA A 18 -6.89 -19.62 17.68
CA ALA A 18 -7.17 -19.05 18.99
C ALA A 18 -8.03 -17.78 18.90
N ASP A 19 -7.72 -16.90 17.94
CA ASP A 19 -8.39 -15.60 17.78
C ASP A 19 -9.69 -15.67 16.96
N THR A 20 -9.94 -16.77 16.24
CA THR A 20 -11.06 -16.90 15.28
C THR A 20 -12.42 -16.64 15.91
N ASN A 21 -12.66 -17.12 17.14
CA ASN A 21 -13.94 -16.90 17.82
C ASN A 21 -14.15 -15.42 18.17
N GLN A 22 -13.11 -14.74 18.64
CA GLN A 22 -13.17 -13.33 18.98
C GLN A 22 -13.36 -12.48 17.72
N ILE A 23 -12.66 -12.80 16.63
CA ILE A 23 -12.83 -12.14 15.32
C ILE A 23 -14.26 -12.33 14.82
N ALA A 24 -14.82 -13.54 14.90
CA ALA A 24 -16.18 -13.80 14.47
C ALA A 24 -17.21 -13.04 15.31
N GLN A 25 -17.01 -12.95 16.63
CA GLN A 25 -17.86 -12.14 17.52
C GLN A 25 -17.82 -10.67 17.15
N GLU A 26 -16.62 -10.08 17.02
CA GLU A 26 -16.45 -8.68 16.63
C GLU A 26 -17.08 -8.38 15.26
N LEU A 27 -16.95 -9.29 14.29
CA LEU A 27 -17.60 -9.17 12.98
C LEU A 27 -19.13 -9.20 13.07
N MET A 28 -19.69 -10.10 13.88
CA MET A 28 -21.15 -10.19 14.09
C MET A 28 -21.69 -8.95 14.82
N GLU A 29 -20.97 -8.42 15.81
CA GLU A 29 -21.32 -7.17 16.51
C GLU A 29 -21.36 -5.98 15.55
N ARG A 30 -20.51 -5.98 14.52
CA ARG A 30 -20.50 -5.00 13.42
C ARG A 30 -21.49 -5.31 12.30
N GLY A 31 -22.37 -6.30 12.46
CA GLY A 31 -23.39 -6.68 11.49
C GLY A 31 -22.85 -7.35 10.22
N CYS A 32 -21.63 -7.88 10.27
CA CYS A 32 -20.97 -8.55 9.15
C CYS A 32 -21.09 -10.08 9.27
N ASP A 33 -21.12 -10.76 8.12
CA ASP A 33 -21.01 -12.22 8.04
C ASP A 33 -19.53 -12.63 8.08
N PRO A 34 -19.06 -13.31 9.14
CA PRO A 34 -17.65 -13.71 9.26
C PRO A 34 -17.18 -14.55 8.08
N ARG A 35 -18.03 -15.42 7.51
CA ARG A 35 -17.65 -16.25 6.36
C ARG A 35 -17.29 -15.40 5.15
N GLN A 36 -18.10 -14.40 4.85
CA GLN A 36 -17.86 -13.52 3.69
C GLN A 36 -16.56 -12.71 3.86
N VAL A 37 -16.26 -12.26 5.08
CA VAL A 37 -15.00 -11.54 5.38
C VAL A 37 -13.80 -12.46 5.21
N PHE A 38 -13.82 -13.66 5.80
CA PHE A 38 -12.73 -14.63 5.64
C PHE A 38 -12.54 -15.07 4.19
N GLU A 39 -13.63 -15.30 3.45
CA GLU A 39 -13.58 -15.60 2.02
C GLU A 39 -12.96 -14.46 1.21
N SER A 40 -13.26 -13.21 1.57
CA SER A 40 -12.65 -12.04 0.93
C SER A 40 -11.14 -11.98 1.17
N VAL A 41 -10.69 -12.19 2.42
CA VAL A 41 -9.27 -12.23 2.77
C VAL A 41 -8.55 -13.34 2.01
N LEU A 42 -9.12 -14.54 1.96
CA LEU A 42 -8.58 -15.67 1.20
C LEU A 42 -8.55 -15.42 -0.30
N LEU A 43 -9.56 -14.73 -0.85
CA LEU A 43 -9.60 -14.35 -2.25
C LEU A 43 -8.44 -13.40 -2.60
N THR A 44 -8.12 -12.44 -1.75
CA THR A 44 -6.96 -11.55 -1.95
C THR A 44 -5.67 -12.36 -1.99
N GLY A 45 -5.45 -13.28 -1.04
CA GLY A 45 -4.28 -14.15 -1.02
C GLY A 45 -4.15 -15.04 -2.26
N ARG A 46 -5.27 -15.65 -2.69
CA ARG A 46 -5.30 -16.47 -3.92
C ARG A 46 -5.02 -15.64 -5.16
N THR A 47 -5.62 -14.45 -5.26
CA THR A 47 -5.41 -13.53 -6.37
C THR A 47 -3.93 -13.23 -6.51
N MET A 48 -3.28 -12.77 -5.44
CA MET A 48 -1.84 -12.44 -5.46
C MET A 48 -0.99 -13.61 -5.99
N ARG A 49 -1.19 -14.81 -5.43
CA ARG A 49 -0.49 -16.02 -5.88
C ARG A 49 -0.81 -16.37 -7.35
N ASP A 50 -2.06 -16.22 -7.75
CA ASP A 50 -2.53 -16.60 -9.08
C ASP A 50 -2.13 -15.54 -10.14
N THR A 51 -1.64 -14.37 -9.74
CA THR A 51 -1.11 -13.32 -10.63
C THR A 51 0.38 -13.03 -10.45
N SER A 52 1.14 -13.94 -9.83
CA SER A 52 2.61 -13.92 -9.77
C SER A 52 3.25 -14.83 -10.82
N GLY A 53 4.55 -14.65 -11.06
CA GLY A 53 5.35 -15.46 -12.00
C GLY A 53 4.89 -15.25 -13.45
N ASP A 54 4.76 -16.34 -14.20
CA ASP A 54 4.35 -16.30 -15.63
C ASP A 54 2.99 -15.62 -15.87
N ARG A 55 2.17 -15.44 -14.83
CA ARG A 55 0.86 -14.78 -14.91
C ARG A 55 0.90 -13.32 -14.46
N PHE A 56 2.05 -12.80 -14.05
CA PHE A 56 2.22 -11.40 -13.71
C PHE A 56 2.07 -10.52 -14.93
N TYR A 57 1.40 -9.38 -14.75
CA TYR A 57 1.19 -8.37 -15.77
C TYR A 57 1.17 -6.98 -15.17
N ALA A 58 1.56 -5.98 -15.94
CA ALA A 58 1.43 -4.60 -15.54
C ALA A 58 1.06 -3.72 -16.73
N ASP A 59 0.19 -2.73 -16.49
CA ASP A 59 0.01 -1.64 -17.44
C ASP A 59 0.98 -0.53 -17.05
N VAL A 60 1.71 -0.02 -18.05
CA VAL A 60 2.81 0.91 -17.82
C VAL A 60 2.54 2.23 -18.50
N GLN A 61 2.60 3.31 -17.72
CA GLN A 61 2.58 4.67 -18.23
C GLN A 61 3.96 5.30 -18.06
N LYS A 62 4.44 5.97 -19.12
CA LYS A 62 5.71 6.70 -19.12
C LYS A 62 5.39 8.18 -19.29
N ILE A 63 5.65 8.96 -18.25
CA ILE A 63 5.31 10.38 -18.16
C ILE A 63 6.62 11.17 -18.14
N ARG A 64 6.90 11.91 -19.22
CA ARG A 64 8.09 12.76 -19.30
C ARG A 64 7.81 14.09 -18.61
N ILE A 65 8.58 14.39 -17.56
CA ILE A 65 8.43 15.64 -16.79
C ILE A 65 9.35 16.73 -17.33
N SER A 66 10.56 16.34 -17.74
CA SER A 66 11.54 17.23 -18.36
C SER A 66 12.44 16.46 -19.32
N ASP A 67 13.46 17.13 -19.88
CA ASP A 67 14.39 16.47 -20.77
C ASP A 67 15.20 15.35 -20.11
N THR A 68 15.35 15.41 -18.79
CA THR A 68 16.16 14.47 -18.03
C THR A 68 15.37 13.66 -17.02
N VAL A 69 14.09 13.98 -16.75
CA VAL A 69 13.29 13.29 -15.74
C VAL A 69 12.07 12.62 -16.36
N THR A 70 11.93 11.32 -16.07
CA THR A 70 10.78 10.52 -16.49
C THR A 70 10.19 9.80 -15.29
N ILE A 71 8.87 9.79 -15.18
CA ILE A 71 8.14 8.99 -14.19
C ILE A 71 7.51 7.80 -14.91
N PHE A 72 7.78 6.61 -14.40
CA PHE A 72 7.07 5.40 -14.77
C PHE A 72 6.00 5.11 -13.71
N CYS A 73 4.80 4.78 -14.15
CA CYS A 73 3.72 4.26 -13.31
C CYS A 73 3.41 2.84 -13.77
N PHE A 74 3.56 1.89 -12.86
CA PHE A 74 3.30 0.47 -13.09
C PHE A 74 2.06 0.08 -12.30
N GLN A 75 0.97 -0.18 -13.03
CA GLN A 75 -0.25 -0.73 -12.45
C GLN A 75 -0.17 -2.26 -12.49
N VAL A 76 0.21 -2.85 -11.36
CA VAL A 76 0.41 -4.31 -11.19
C VAL A 76 -0.95 -5.04 -11.09
N PRO A 77 -1.00 -6.39 -11.01
CA PRO A 77 -2.26 -7.13 -11.10
C PRO A 77 -3.27 -6.88 -9.96
N CYS A 78 -2.80 -6.48 -8.78
CA CYS A 78 -3.64 -6.04 -7.66
C CYS A 78 -2.86 -5.20 -6.65
N GLY A 79 -3.55 -4.33 -5.90
CA GLY A 79 -2.94 -3.40 -4.95
C GLY A 79 -2.51 -2.07 -5.59
N GLY A 80 -1.80 -1.27 -4.81
CA GLY A 80 -1.22 0.02 -5.19
C GLY A 80 -0.30 -0.02 -6.43
N ASN A 81 -0.23 1.13 -7.10
CA ASN A 81 0.71 1.35 -8.20
C ASN A 81 2.14 1.47 -7.67
N ILE A 82 3.11 1.02 -8.46
CA ILE A 82 4.54 1.25 -8.22
C ILE A 82 4.97 2.40 -9.13
N PHE A 83 5.68 3.39 -8.59
CA PHE A 83 6.23 4.47 -9.40
C PHE A 83 7.75 4.46 -9.36
N VAL A 84 8.38 4.74 -10.50
CA VAL A 84 9.83 4.95 -10.59
C VAL A 84 10.10 6.30 -11.24
N ILE A 85 10.82 7.16 -10.52
CA ILE A 85 11.33 8.43 -11.01
C ILE A 85 12.76 8.20 -11.48
N GLU A 86 12.97 8.29 -12.79
CA GLU A 86 14.28 8.12 -13.44
C GLU A 86 14.89 9.48 -13.80
N ALA A 87 16.10 9.70 -13.31
CA ALA A 87 16.96 10.83 -13.64
C ALA A 87 18.42 10.36 -13.91
N PRO A 88 19.29 11.20 -14.52
CA PRO A 88 20.65 10.79 -14.90
C PRO A 88 21.49 10.34 -13.71
N ASP A 89 21.30 10.97 -12.56
CA ASP A 89 22.12 10.82 -11.35
C ASP A 89 21.41 10.08 -10.21
N GLU A 90 20.08 9.99 -10.22
CA GLU A 90 19.32 9.20 -9.26
C GLU A 90 18.11 8.46 -9.85
N ARG A 91 17.77 7.35 -9.22
CA ARG A 91 16.56 6.57 -9.48
C ARG A 91 15.83 6.35 -8.16
N VAL A 92 14.59 6.81 -8.07
CA VAL A 92 13.78 6.72 -6.85
C VAL A 92 12.54 5.92 -7.13
N MET A 93 12.18 5.02 -6.21
CA MET A 93 10.90 4.33 -6.23
C MET A 93 9.93 4.99 -5.24
N VAL A 94 8.68 5.19 -5.63
CA VAL A 94 7.59 5.59 -4.74
C VAL A 94 6.61 4.43 -4.66
N ASP A 95 6.48 3.86 -3.46
CA ASP A 95 5.80 2.60 -3.16
C ASP A 95 6.35 1.39 -3.93
N THR A 96 6.20 0.18 -3.37
CA THR A 96 6.90 -1.02 -3.85
C THR A 96 5.98 -2.18 -4.22
N GLY A 97 4.67 -2.05 -4.02
CA GLY A 97 3.75 -3.15 -4.25
C GLY A 97 3.79 -4.19 -3.12
N TYR A 98 3.03 -5.27 -3.32
CA TYR A 98 3.11 -6.46 -2.49
C TYR A 98 4.47 -7.17 -2.66
N GLY A 99 5.02 -7.68 -1.55
CA GLY A 99 6.29 -8.41 -1.51
C GLY A 99 6.37 -9.64 -2.42
N ILE A 100 5.25 -10.36 -2.58
CA ILE A 100 5.13 -11.54 -3.43
C ILE A 100 5.43 -11.23 -4.91
N TYR A 101 5.24 -9.98 -5.34
CA TYR A 101 5.55 -9.53 -6.69
C TYR A 101 6.99 -9.06 -6.86
N HIS A 102 7.84 -9.05 -5.82
CA HIS A 102 9.19 -8.49 -5.92
C HIS A 102 9.97 -9.01 -7.13
N ASN A 103 10.04 -10.34 -7.32
CA ASN A 103 10.79 -10.90 -8.44
C ASN A 103 10.18 -10.53 -9.80
N ASP A 104 8.85 -10.58 -9.89
CA ASP A 104 8.11 -10.20 -11.11
C ASP A 104 8.30 -8.71 -11.46
N VAL A 105 8.31 -7.85 -10.44
CA VAL A 105 8.60 -6.42 -10.55
C VAL A 105 10.03 -6.19 -11.00
N MET A 106 11.01 -6.92 -10.47
CA MET A 106 12.40 -6.81 -10.92
C MET A 106 12.55 -7.21 -12.40
N GLU A 107 11.93 -8.31 -12.82
CA GLU A 107 11.91 -8.71 -14.24
C GLU A 107 11.24 -7.68 -15.13
N MET A 108 10.13 -7.09 -14.69
CA MET A 108 9.45 -6.00 -15.39
C MET A 108 10.36 -4.77 -15.50
N LEU A 109 10.99 -4.33 -14.41
CA LEU A 109 11.86 -3.15 -14.38
C LEU A 109 13.08 -3.33 -15.30
N LEU A 110 13.63 -4.53 -15.39
CA LEU A 110 14.71 -4.85 -16.34
C LEU A 110 14.29 -4.58 -17.80
N ARG A 111 13.05 -4.90 -18.18
CA ARG A 111 12.54 -4.63 -19.55
C ARG A 111 12.46 -3.14 -19.89
N TYR A 112 12.46 -2.27 -18.88
CA TYR A 112 12.48 -0.81 -19.03
C TYR A 112 13.87 -0.20 -18.77
N ALA A 113 14.92 -1.03 -18.64
CA ALA A 113 16.28 -0.63 -18.28
C ALA A 113 16.37 0.10 -16.92
N LEU A 114 15.50 -0.24 -15.98
CA LEU A 114 15.41 0.38 -14.64
C LEU A 114 16.14 -0.40 -13.55
N CYS A 115 16.81 -1.51 -13.87
CA CYS A 115 17.50 -2.38 -12.89
C CYS A 115 18.83 -2.99 -13.38
N GLU A 116 19.40 -2.53 -14.51
CA GLU A 116 20.58 -3.18 -15.12
C GLU A 116 21.89 -2.91 -14.37
N ASP A 117 22.20 -1.64 -14.10
CA ASP A 117 23.53 -1.18 -13.65
C ASP A 117 23.50 -0.26 -12.41
N ARG A 118 22.31 0.22 -12.04
CA ARG A 118 22.10 1.20 -10.97
C ARG A 118 21.05 0.73 -9.97
N LYS A 119 21.44 0.70 -8.70
CA LYS A 119 20.51 0.49 -7.58
C LYS A 119 19.59 1.71 -7.44
N PHE A 120 18.43 1.48 -6.83
CA PHE A 120 17.60 2.58 -6.37
C PHE A 120 18.35 3.41 -5.34
N PHE A 121 18.35 4.72 -5.50
CA PHE A 121 18.99 5.65 -4.56
C PHE A 121 18.28 5.63 -3.21
N ARG A 122 16.95 5.55 -3.24
CA ARG A 122 16.06 5.39 -2.09
C ARG A 122 14.67 4.94 -2.54
N ILE A 123 13.89 4.49 -1.58
CA ILE A 123 12.47 4.21 -1.72
C ILE A 123 11.71 5.19 -0.83
N ILE A 124 10.60 5.73 -1.33
CA ILE A 124 9.69 6.54 -0.55
C ILE A 124 8.36 5.81 -0.42
N VAL A 125 7.89 5.67 0.81
CA VAL A 125 6.65 4.97 1.11
C VAL A 125 5.59 5.98 1.52
N THR A 126 4.45 5.93 0.85
CA THR A 126 3.29 6.78 1.16
C THR A 126 2.61 6.36 2.45
N HIS A 127 2.45 5.05 2.69
CA HIS A 127 1.87 4.49 3.91
C HIS A 127 2.15 2.99 4.10
N ALA A 128 1.68 2.45 5.23
CA ALA A 128 2.06 1.12 5.73
C ALA A 128 1.28 -0.06 5.15
N ASP A 129 0.32 0.14 4.25
CA ASP A 129 -0.42 -0.98 3.68
C ASP A 129 0.52 -1.83 2.80
N ALA A 130 0.30 -3.15 2.84
CA ALA A 130 1.22 -4.13 2.27
C ALA A 130 1.39 -4.01 0.75
N ASP A 131 0.41 -3.45 0.04
CA ASP A 131 0.50 -3.15 -1.38
C ASP A 131 1.24 -1.85 -1.72
N HIS A 132 1.61 -1.06 -0.71
CA HIS A 132 2.41 0.15 -0.89
C HIS A 132 3.85 -0.04 -0.43
N CYS A 133 4.09 -0.85 0.59
CA CYS A 133 5.46 -1.05 1.10
C CYS A 133 5.86 -2.52 1.31
N GLY A 134 5.05 -3.48 0.89
CA GLY A 134 5.28 -4.88 1.19
C GLY A 134 6.53 -5.47 0.55
N ALA A 135 7.03 -4.90 -0.56
CA ALA A 135 8.30 -5.32 -1.15
C ALA A 135 9.50 -4.49 -0.67
N SER A 136 9.32 -3.49 0.20
CA SER A 136 10.37 -2.51 0.50
C SER A 136 11.63 -3.12 1.12
N GLY A 137 11.50 -4.18 1.92
CA GLY A 137 12.65 -4.90 2.50
C GLY A 137 13.38 -5.86 1.58
N TYR A 138 12.98 -5.98 0.31
CA TYR A 138 13.73 -6.78 -0.67
C TYR A 138 14.70 -5.95 -1.51
N PHE A 139 14.65 -4.62 -1.37
CA PHE A 139 15.56 -3.72 -2.06
C PHE A 139 16.71 -3.31 -1.15
N ASP A 140 17.92 -3.31 -1.70
CA ASP A 140 19.11 -2.73 -1.07
C ASP A 140 19.14 -1.21 -1.29
N ALA A 141 18.22 -0.51 -0.64
CA ALA A 141 18.09 0.94 -0.68
C ALA A 141 17.47 1.48 0.63
N PRO A 142 17.88 2.68 1.10
CA PRO A 142 17.25 3.29 2.26
C PRO A 142 15.77 3.61 1.97
N VAL A 143 14.91 3.34 2.94
CA VAL A 143 13.47 3.60 2.84
C VAL A 143 13.09 4.81 3.68
N LEU A 144 12.46 5.80 3.06
CA LEU A 144 12.00 7.02 3.70
C LEU A 144 10.47 6.96 3.87
N MET A 145 9.98 7.17 5.10
CA MET A 145 8.56 7.05 5.43
C MET A 145 8.16 7.94 6.62
N HIS A 146 6.87 8.01 6.92
CA HIS A 146 6.39 8.66 8.15
C HIS A 146 6.64 7.80 9.41
N HIS A 147 6.79 8.44 10.57
CA HIS A 147 6.92 7.75 11.86
C HIS A 147 5.73 6.82 12.17
N GLY A 148 4.51 7.26 11.87
CA GLY A 148 3.29 6.44 11.99
C GLY A 148 3.30 5.21 11.07
N THR A 149 3.80 5.36 9.85
CA THR A 149 3.97 4.24 8.91
C THR A 149 4.95 3.20 9.47
N LYS A 150 6.10 3.66 9.99
CA LYS A 150 7.07 2.77 10.68
C LYS A 150 6.43 2.05 11.88
N ALA A 151 5.65 2.76 12.69
CA ALA A 151 4.99 2.18 13.86
C ALA A 151 3.94 1.12 13.48
N ILE A 152 3.16 1.32 12.42
CA ILE A 152 2.24 0.30 11.89
C ILE A 152 3.00 -0.96 11.46
N ILE A 153 4.13 -0.80 10.76
CA ILE A 153 4.95 -1.94 10.31
C ILE A 153 5.50 -2.72 11.51
N GLU A 154 6.04 -2.02 12.51
CA GLU A 154 6.61 -2.63 13.73
C GLU A 154 5.55 -3.35 14.57
N THR A 155 4.37 -2.75 14.73
CA THR A 155 3.26 -3.33 15.50
C THR A 155 2.45 -4.37 14.72
N LYS A 156 2.61 -4.44 13.40
CA LYS A 156 1.80 -5.25 12.48
C LYS A 156 0.30 -5.01 12.67
N ASN A 157 -0.08 -3.75 12.86
CA ASN A 157 -1.45 -3.33 13.09
C ASN A 157 -1.75 -2.02 12.34
N ARG A 158 -2.51 -2.10 11.24
CA ARG A 158 -2.86 -0.93 10.41
C ARG A 158 -3.68 0.11 11.16
N ALA A 159 -4.34 -0.28 12.25
CA ALA A 159 -5.16 0.62 13.06
C ALA A 159 -4.36 1.35 14.15
N TYR A 160 -3.04 1.14 14.24
CA TYR A 160 -2.17 1.90 15.14
C TYR A 160 -2.37 3.41 14.98
N GLY A 161 -2.45 4.14 16.09
CA GLY A 161 -2.69 5.58 16.12
C GLY A 161 -4.14 5.99 15.80
N SER A 162 -5.06 5.03 15.68
CA SER A 162 -6.49 5.27 15.41
C SER A 162 -7.38 4.91 16.60
N ARG A 163 -8.67 5.29 16.52
CA ARG A 163 -9.68 4.88 17.51
C ARG A 163 -9.92 3.36 17.56
N SER A 164 -9.53 2.65 16.50
CA SER A 164 -9.71 1.21 16.35
C SER A 164 -8.43 0.42 16.65
N GLU A 165 -7.39 1.05 17.21
CA GLU A 165 -6.09 0.40 17.45
C GLU A 165 -6.19 -0.92 18.22
N HIS A 166 -7.14 -1.04 19.15
CA HIS A 166 -7.36 -2.24 19.95
C HIS A 166 -8.27 -3.28 19.29
N SER A 167 -8.68 -3.07 18.03
CA SER A 167 -9.49 -4.03 17.28
C SER A 167 -8.66 -5.26 16.91
N VAL A 168 -9.14 -6.43 17.33
CA VAL A 168 -8.51 -7.71 16.98
C VAL A 168 -8.65 -7.97 15.48
N LEU A 169 -9.76 -7.55 14.89
CA LEU A 169 -10.03 -7.67 13.47
C LEU A 169 -9.03 -6.90 12.57
N GLU A 170 -8.62 -5.69 12.96
CA GLU A 170 -7.64 -4.88 12.23
C GLU A 170 -6.25 -5.54 12.27
N ALA A 171 -5.80 -5.91 13.46
CA ALA A 171 -4.54 -6.62 13.65
C ALA A 171 -4.54 -7.98 12.93
N PHE A 172 -5.67 -8.69 12.93
CA PHE A 172 -5.82 -9.95 12.22
C PHE A 172 -5.57 -9.80 10.73
N TYR A 173 -6.26 -8.88 10.06
CA TYR A 173 -6.04 -8.70 8.63
C TYR A 173 -4.66 -8.20 8.29
N THR A 174 -4.10 -7.25 9.05
CA THR A 174 -2.73 -6.77 8.78
C THR A 174 -1.76 -7.94 8.78
N LYS A 175 -1.89 -8.86 9.74
CA LYS A 175 -1.08 -10.08 9.77
C LYS A 175 -1.37 -11.00 8.58
N MET A 176 -2.64 -11.23 8.23
CA MET A 176 -3.03 -12.08 7.10
C MET A 176 -2.51 -11.56 5.76
N ILE A 177 -2.71 -10.26 5.49
CA ILE A 177 -2.27 -9.66 4.23
C ILE A 177 -0.75 -9.66 4.17
N ASN A 178 -0.06 -9.31 5.26
CA ASN A 178 1.40 -9.36 5.30
C ASN A 178 1.95 -10.75 5.04
N LEU A 179 1.28 -11.79 5.57
CA LEU A 179 1.66 -13.17 5.32
C LEU A 179 1.45 -13.57 3.85
N PHE A 180 0.26 -13.32 3.32
CA PHE A 180 -0.06 -13.68 1.92
C PHE A 180 0.79 -12.90 0.91
N SER A 181 1.07 -11.64 1.20
CA SER A 181 1.84 -10.76 0.34
C SER A 181 3.34 -10.93 0.53
N LYS A 182 3.82 -11.82 1.42
CA LYS A 182 5.24 -11.94 1.79
C LYS A 182 5.85 -10.57 2.13
N PHE A 183 5.27 -9.87 3.10
CA PHE A 183 5.74 -8.54 3.49
C PHE A 183 7.19 -8.60 3.97
N GLY A 184 8.07 -7.85 3.30
CA GLY A 184 9.47 -7.67 3.67
C GLY A 184 9.68 -6.34 4.40
N THR A 185 10.05 -6.40 5.68
CA THR A 185 10.40 -5.21 6.46
C THR A 185 11.79 -4.69 6.05
N PRO A 186 11.95 -3.40 5.72
CA PRO A 186 13.24 -2.84 5.32
C PRO A 186 14.21 -2.70 6.49
N GLU A 187 15.50 -2.91 6.20
CA GLU A 187 16.59 -2.84 7.19
C GLU A 187 16.96 -1.39 7.54
N GLU A 188 17.06 -0.51 6.53
CA GLU A 188 17.40 0.91 6.72
C GLU A 188 16.17 1.80 6.53
N ILE A 189 15.50 2.14 7.64
CA ILE A 189 14.37 3.08 7.66
C ILE A 189 14.82 4.45 8.15
N ARG A 190 14.53 5.48 7.36
CA ARG A 190 14.62 6.89 7.75
C ARG A 190 13.21 7.46 7.83
N CYS A 191 12.95 8.27 8.85
CA CYS A 191 11.66 8.92 9.00
C CYS A 191 11.73 10.39 8.59
N PHE A 192 10.66 10.90 8.00
CA PHE A 192 10.49 12.35 7.81
C PHE A 192 10.55 13.07 9.17
N PRO A 193 11.17 14.27 9.23
CA PRO A 193 11.17 15.07 10.45
C PRO A 193 9.74 15.48 10.85
N GLN A 194 9.56 15.80 12.14
CA GLN A 194 8.29 16.28 12.65
C GLN A 194 8.14 17.78 12.42
N GLY A 195 7.81 18.16 11.18
CA GLY A 195 7.21 19.47 10.89
C GLY A 195 8.15 20.67 10.86
N SER A 196 7.88 21.57 9.91
CA SER A 196 8.54 22.87 9.79
C SER A 196 7.70 24.05 10.32
N GLY A 197 6.43 23.80 10.66
CA GLY A 197 5.43 24.82 11.00
C GLY A 197 4.74 25.45 9.79
N SER A 198 5.01 24.98 8.56
CA SER A 198 4.36 25.44 7.32
C SER A 198 3.27 24.47 6.84
N SER A 199 2.38 24.92 5.94
CA SER A 199 1.29 24.10 5.39
C SER A 199 1.00 24.38 3.92
N ARG A 200 0.47 23.36 3.25
CA ARG A 200 -0.15 23.44 1.92
C ARG A 200 -1.67 23.30 2.08
N GLY A 201 -2.36 24.43 2.14
CA GLY A 201 -3.77 24.45 2.53
C GLY A 201 -3.94 23.92 3.96
N ILE A 202 -4.76 22.88 4.11
CA ILE A 202 -5.00 22.22 5.40
C ILE A 202 -3.95 21.17 5.77
N PHE A 203 -3.07 20.78 4.84
CA PHE A 203 -2.08 19.73 5.06
C PHE A 203 -0.77 20.33 5.60
N PRO A 204 -0.26 19.90 6.76
CA PRO A 204 1.06 20.29 7.24
C PRO A 204 2.16 19.84 6.27
N ILE A 205 3.17 20.69 6.04
CA ILE A 205 4.38 20.30 5.32
C ILE A 205 5.40 19.83 6.35
N ILE A 206 5.67 18.52 6.34
CA ILE A 206 6.56 17.88 7.31
C ILE A 206 7.99 17.75 6.81
N ASP A 207 8.21 17.75 5.50
CA ASP A 207 9.55 17.72 4.91
C ASP A 207 9.53 18.27 3.47
N TRP A 208 10.73 18.51 2.92
CA TRP A 208 10.95 18.75 1.50
C TRP A 208 11.99 17.78 0.97
N VAL A 209 11.62 17.04 -0.06
CA VAL A 209 12.50 16.05 -0.69
C VAL A 209 12.70 16.39 -2.15
N THR A 210 13.92 16.22 -2.64
CA THR A 210 14.21 16.30 -4.08
C THR A 210 14.27 14.89 -4.63
N LEU A 211 13.42 14.54 -5.60
CA LEU A 211 13.40 13.24 -6.28
C LEU A 211 13.69 13.45 -7.77
N GLY A 212 14.71 12.78 -8.29
CA GLY A 212 15.37 13.15 -9.53
C GLY A 212 15.96 14.54 -9.42
N ARG A 213 15.23 15.50 -9.98
CA ARG A 213 15.55 16.93 -9.95
C ARG A 213 14.30 17.76 -9.66
N ILE A 214 13.28 17.10 -9.09
CA ILE A 214 11.97 17.67 -8.82
C ILE A 214 11.86 17.84 -7.31
N GLY A 215 11.56 19.06 -6.87
CA GLY A 215 11.25 19.35 -5.47
C GLY A 215 9.83 18.94 -5.13
N PHE A 216 9.67 18.15 -4.08
CA PHE A 216 8.39 17.73 -3.52
C PHE A 216 8.23 18.23 -2.09
N GLU A 217 7.06 18.77 -1.79
CA GLU A 217 6.56 18.93 -0.44
C GLU A 217 6.06 17.58 0.05
N VAL A 218 6.49 17.16 1.24
CA VAL A 218 5.93 16.01 1.93
C VAL A 218 4.81 16.51 2.83
N LEU A 219 3.58 16.22 2.44
CA LEU A 219 2.38 16.65 3.12
C LEU A 219 1.91 15.56 4.08
N ASP A 220 1.71 15.91 5.35
CA ASP A 220 1.18 14.98 6.33
C ASP A 220 -0.33 14.76 6.12
N GLY A 221 -0.75 13.51 6.19
CA GLY A 221 -2.15 13.13 6.08
C GLY A 221 -2.93 13.54 7.32
N LEU A 222 -4.19 13.94 7.12
CA LEU A 222 -5.08 14.34 8.23
C LEU A 222 -5.72 13.15 8.96
N GLY A 223 -5.18 11.95 8.78
CA GLY A 223 -5.80 10.68 9.14
C GLY A 223 -6.86 10.22 8.13
N GLY A 224 -7.65 9.20 8.50
CA GLY A 224 -8.72 8.62 7.68
C GLY A 224 -8.40 7.23 7.14
N HIS A 225 -7.30 7.07 6.40
CA HIS A 225 -6.88 5.77 5.84
C HIS A 225 -5.97 4.99 6.78
N THR A 226 -4.74 5.48 7.00
CA THR A 226 -3.79 4.93 7.96
C THR A 226 -3.07 6.07 8.67
N PHE A 227 -2.73 5.90 9.95
CA PHE A 227 -1.89 6.88 10.63
C PHE A 227 -0.51 6.96 9.96
N GLY A 228 -0.09 8.16 9.60
CA GLY A 228 1.18 8.38 8.91
C GLY A 228 1.16 8.16 7.41
N GLN A 229 -0.02 8.17 6.78
CA GLN A 229 -0.09 8.39 5.35
C GLN A 229 0.44 9.77 5.00
N VAL A 230 1.28 9.87 3.97
CA VAL A 230 1.78 11.14 3.43
C VAL A 230 1.43 11.30 1.95
N PHE A 231 1.41 12.54 1.48
CA PHE A 231 1.34 12.88 0.07
C PHE A 231 2.64 13.54 -0.38
N HIS A 232 3.02 13.34 -1.63
CA HIS A 232 4.16 14.04 -2.24
C HIS A 232 3.67 14.96 -3.34
N PHE A 233 3.83 16.27 -3.14
CA PHE A 233 3.32 17.30 -4.04
C PHE A 233 4.45 18.13 -4.63
N ALA A 234 4.58 18.15 -5.96
CA ALA A 234 5.50 19.04 -6.67
C ALA A 234 4.68 20.12 -7.39
N PRO A 235 4.49 21.30 -6.76
CA PRO A 235 3.61 22.35 -7.29
C PRO A 235 4.05 22.86 -8.66
N ASP A 236 5.37 23.02 -8.86
CA ASP A 236 5.95 23.57 -10.09
C ASP A 236 5.73 22.67 -11.31
N HIS A 237 5.41 21.40 -11.07
CA HIS A 237 5.16 20.40 -12.12
C HIS A 237 3.70 19.90 -12.14
N GLY A 238 2.84 20.36 -11.21
CA GLY A 238 1.48 19.87 -11.08
C GLY A 238 1.38 18.37 -10.76
N LEU A 239 2.38 17.81 -10.07
CA LEU A 239 2.43 16.38 -9.73
C LEU A 239 1.99 16.15 -8.29
N LEU A 240 1.16 15.13 -8.08
CA LEU A 240 0.72 14.69 -6.77
C LEU A 240 0.72 13.16 -6.71
N PHE A 241 1.50 12.59 -5.79
CA PHE A 241 1.32 11.21 -5.34
C PHE A 241 0.31 11.22 -4.19
N ALA A 242 -0.92 10.82 -4.49
CA ALA A 242 -2.07 10.96 -3.60
C ALA A 242 -2.28 9.78 -2.64
N ALA A 243 -1.32 8.83 -2.58
CA ALA A 243 -1.47 7.58 -1.83
C ALA A 243 -2.82 6.91 -2.17
N ASP A 244 -3.54 6.42 -1.16
CA ASP A 244 -4.83 5.76 -1.29
C ASP A 244 -6.04 6.71 -1.20
N SER A 245 -5.79 8.03 -1.14
CA SER A 245 -6.85 9.02 -1.00
C SER A 245 -7.55 9.37 -2.32
N VAL A 246 -6.96 9.06 -3.48
CA VAL A 246 -7.58 9.27 -4.79
C VAL A 246 -7.42 8.02 -5.64
N ILE A 247 -8.52 7.31 -5.86
CA ILE A 247 -8.57 6.11 -6.70
C ILE A 247 -9.53 6.35 -7.85
N ASN A 248 -9.03 6.22 -9.07
CA ASN A 248 -9.86 6.24 -10.27
C ASN A 248 -10.37 4.83 -10.58
N PHE A 249 -11.52 4.44 -10.01
CA PHE A 249 -12.08 3.10 -10.24
C PHE A 249 -12.46 2.84 -11.71
N SER A 250 -12.75 3.89 -12.48
CA SER A 250 -13.07 3.76 -13.90
C SER A 250 -11.86 3.37 -14.76
N SER A 251 -10.64 3.62 -14.27
CA SER A 251 -9.41 3.22 -14.96
C SER A 251 -8.96 1.80 -14.61
N LEU A 252 -9.64 1.10 -13.70
CA LEU A 252 -9.30 -0.28 -13.37
C LEU A 252 -9.82 -1.25 -14.44
N SER A 253 -8.99 -2.21 -14.83
CA SER A 253 -9.45 -3.37 -15.60
C SER A 253 -10.55 -4.12 -14.82
N LYS A 254 -11.38 -4.91 -15.51
CA LYS A 254 -12.43 -5.71 -14.85
C LYS A 254 -11.86 -6.63 -13.76
N GLU A 255 -10.66 -7.16 -13.99
CA GLU A 255 -9.96 -8.05 -13.06
C GLU A 255 -9.49 -7.30 -11.81
N ARG A 256 -8.71 -6.23 -11.97
CA ARG A 256 -8.26 -5.37 -10.85
C ARG A 256 -9.43 -4.85 -10.05
N GLY A 257 -10.44 -4.29 -10.74
CA GLY A 257 -11.63 -3.76 -10.09
C GLY A 257 -12.44 -4.81 -9.32
N ARG A 258 -12.41 -6.09 -9.71
CA ARG A 258 -13.10 -7.16 -8.97
C ARG A 258 -12.45 -7.41 -7.62
N VAL A 259 -11.11 -7.39 -7.57
CA VAL A 259 -10.32 -7.60 -6.36
C VAL A 259 -10.51 -6.40 -5.43
N GLU A 260 -10.29 -5.18 -5.96
CA GLU A 260 -10.44 -3.93 -5.21
C GLU A 260 -11.84 -3.75 -4.62
N ARG A 261 -12.89 -3.99 -5.42
CA ARG A 261 -14.27 -3.84 -4.93
C ARG A 261 -14.67 -4.91 -3.93
N LYS A 262 -14.19 -6.16 -4.07
CA LYS A 262 -14.55 -7.22 -3.11
C LYS A 262 -13.82 -7.05 -1.80
N ALA A 263 -12.52 -6.75 -1.84
CA ALA A 263 -11.75 -6.39 -0.67
C ALA A 263 -12.43 -5.21 0.03
N ARG A 264 -12.67 -4.09 -0.67
CA ARG A 264 -13.31 -2.91 -0.06
C ARG A 264 -14.74 -3.18 0.43
N ARG A 265 -15.61 -3.87 -0.30
CA ARG A 265 -17.02 -4.05 0.12
C ARG A 265 -17.16 -4.76 1.47
N TYR A 266 -16.35 -5.79 1.70
CA TYR A 266 -16.43 -6.60 2.91
C TYR A 266 -15.55 -6.05 4.01
N LEU A 267 -14.36 -5.56 3.67
CA LEU A 267 -13.44 -4.97 4.65
C LEU A 267 -13.96 -3.61 5.13
N TRP A 268 -14.45 -2.72 4.25
CA TRP A 268 -14.99 -1.41 4.66
C TRP A 268 -16.14 -1.51 5.67
N ARG A 269 -17.06 -2.46 5.45
CA ARG A 269 -18.18 -2.72 6.38
C ARG A 269 -17.69 -3.34 7.68
N ALA A 270 -16.78 -4.31 7.58
CA ALA A 270 -16.20 -4.97 8.74
C ALA A 270 -15.35 -4.00 9.58
N TRP A 271 -14.73 -2.99 8.97
CA TRP A 271 -13.65 -2.21 9.55
C TRP A 271 -14.04 -0.79 9.94
N GLY A 272 -15.33 -0.50 9.83
CA GLY A 272 -15.89 0.74 10.36
C GLY A 272 -15.34 1.95 9.62
N GLY A 273 -15.46 1.94 8.28
CA GLY A 273 -15.22 3.14 7.48
C GLY A 273 -15.90 4.35 8.12
N VAL A 274 -15.08 5.24 8.67
CA VAL A 274 -15.57 6.40 9.41
C VAL A 274 -16.23 7.32 8.39
N GLY A 275 -17.56 7.39 8.41
CA GLY A 275 -18.28 8.57 7.92
C GLY A 275 -19.14 8.46 6.66
N ALA A 276 -19.67 7.29 6.27
CA ALA A 276 -20.76 7.27 5.29
C ALA A 276 -21.93 6.43 5.81
N ARG A 277 -23.02 7.11 6.20
CA ARG A 277 -24.33 6.45 6.33
C ARG A 277 -24.65 5.83 4.96
N GLY A 278 -25.17 4.60 4.97
CA GLY A 278 -25.28 3.71 3.81
C GLY A 278 -26.04 4.20 2.58
N GLU A 279 -26.52 5.44 2.56
CA GLU A 279 -27.17 6.09 1.42
C GLU A 279 -26.21 6.99 0.61
N GLU A 280 -25.14 7.56 1.21
CA GLU A 280 -24.18 8.41 0.48
C GLU A 280 -23.17 7.62 -0.35
N ALA A 281 -23.00 6.32 -0.08
CA ALA A 281 -22.16 5.46 -0.90
C ALA A 281 -22.73 5.26 -2.32
N GLY A 282 -24.05 5.34 -2.51
CA GLY A 282 -24.65 5.26 -3.85
C GLY A 282 -24.43 6.52 -4.70
N ALA A 283 -24.12 7.66 -4.08
CA ALA A 283 -24.01 8.95 -4.78
C ALA A 283 -22.58 9.29 -5.23
N ILE A 284 -21.55 8.69 -4.60
CA ILE A 284 -20.14 8.86 -4.97
C ILE A 284 -19.69 7.73 -5.92
N TRP A 285 -20.32 6.56 -5.85
CA TRP A 285 -19.94 5.36 -6.57
C TRP A 285 -21.09 4.96 -7.49
N GLY A 286 -21.18 5.63 -8.64
CA GLY A 286 -22.24 5.39 -9.62
C GLY A 286 -22.43 3.91 -9.95
N ASP A 287 -23.69 3.50 -9.89
CA ASP A 287 -24.20 2.28 -10.51
C ASP A 287 -23.96 2.28 -12.03
#